data_AF-A0A847KK61-F1
#
_entry.id   AF-A0A847KK61-F1
#
_cell.length_a   1.000
_cell.length_b   1.000
_cell.length_c   1.000
_cell.angle_alpha   90.00
_cell.angle_beta   90.00
_cell.angle_gamma   90.00
#
_symmetry.space_group_name_H-M   'P 1'
#
loop_
_entity.id
_entity.type
_entity.pdbx_description
1 polymer ?
#
loop_
_entity_poly.entity_id
_entity_poly.type
_entity_poly.pdbx_seq_one_letter_code
_entity_poly.pdbx_strand_id
1 'polypeptide(L)'
;MTTLTPAERLRAMEEVAAGIPRGAEWIFRSQDEGPSRRVRIVGEHRTPTTIQMEIEHLEGPRSGQRATVGLRRLKGPWAGVEEFDARERRRGEIERSHRASHRPDYSAALVVLAAVVPETVMTARAFPGSRMTVHDQEALAALCGAPFSELVREEESLTTEDGVVVSADAAVRIAKAACTANPGLLTTELLKRERRLLLVPYHREVRAAAEEDGAVAVLHDWCGTQPSEIRLRIVALENELAWQRSLVREATDLLRACGVVALADNLASLSGQGPPERRGLEYSYGYGHGLYAGGDVYVPEEPFPW
;
A
#
# COMPACT_ATOMS: atom_id res chain seq x y z
N MET A 1 12.71 -9.38 -10.67
CA MET A 1 12.43 -8.88 -12.03
C MET A 1 13.76 -8.73 -12.75
N THR A 2 14.08 -9.63 -13.68
CA THR A 2 15.31 -9.53 -14.48
C THR A 2 15.20 -8.30 -15.39
N THR A 3 16.11 -7.34 -15.24
CA THR A 3 16.15 -6.16 -16.08
C THR A 3 16.61 -6.55 -17.49
N LEU A 4 15.70 -6.51 -18.47
CA LEU A 4 16.05 -6.76 -19.87
C LEU A 4 17.13 -5.78 -20.31
N THR A 5 18.16 -6.31 -20.97
CA THR A 5 19.19 -5.53 -21.65
C THR A 5 18.55 -4.68 -22.77
N PRO A 6 19.19 -3.57 -23.19
CA PRO A 6 18.68 -2.77 -24.30
C PRO A 6 18.41 -3.58 -25.58
N ALA A 7 19.27 -4.57 -25.87
CA ALA A 7 19.12 -5.45 -27.03
C ALA A 7 17.89 -6.37 -26.91
N GLU A 8 17.64 -6.95 -25.74
CA GLU A 8 16.46 -7.79 -25.50
C GLU A 8 15.16 -6.99 -25.57
N ARG A 9 15.15 -5.75 -25.06
CA ARG A 9 13.99 -4.85 -25.20
C ARG A 9 13.70 -4.53 -26.66
N LEU A 10 14.74 -4.25 -27.46
CA LEU A 10 14.57 -3.98 -28.88
C LEU A 10 13.98 -5.20 -29.60
N ARG A 11 14.50 -6.42 -29.34
CA ARG A 11 13.94 -7.65 -29.91
C ARG A 11 12.48 -7.88 -29.53
N ALA A 12 12.12 -7.67 -28.27
CA ALA A 12 10.73 -7.77 -27.83
C ALA A 12 9.84 -6.74 -28.54
N MET A 13 10.34 -5.53 -28.77
CA MET A 13 9.62 -4.51 -29.56
C MET A 13 9.50 -4.90 -31.04
N GLU A 14 10.53 -5.51 -31.63
CA GLU A 14 10.50 -6.02 -33.00
C GLU A 14 9.44 -7.10 -33.17
N GLU A 15 9.37 -8.04 -32.24
CA GLU A 15 8.38 -9.12 -32.24
C GLU A 15 6.95 -8.56 -32.14
N VAL A 16 6.71 -7.63 -31.21
CA VAL A 16 5.41 -6.97 -31.07
C VAL A 16 5.05 -6.21 -32.35
N ALA A 17 5.97 -5.43 -32.92
CA ALA A 17 5.72 -4.64 -34.14
C ALA A 17 5.46 -5.53 -35.36
N ALA A 18 6.16 -6.66 -35.49
CA ALA A 18 5.95 -7.63 -36.57
C ALA A 18 4.55 -8.26 -36.51
N GLY A 19 3.94 -8.36 -35.33
CA GLY A 19 2.57 -8.81 -35.13
C GLY A 19 1.49 -7.80 -35.54
N ILE A 20 1.86 -6.59 -35.97
CA ILE A 20 0.92 -5.50 -36.33
C ILE A 20 0.86 -5.33 -37.86
N PRO A 21 -0.13 -5.91 -38.55
CA PRO A 21 -0.21 -5.81 -40.01
C PRO A 21 -0.49 -4.37 -40.47
N ARG A 22 0.19 -3.96 -41.55
CA ARG A 22 -0.12 -2.70 -42.24
C ARG A 22 -1.54 -2.73 -42.79
N GLY A 23 -2.22 -1.59 -42.74
CA GLY A 23 -3.63 -1.44 -43.12
C GLY A 23 -4.62 -1.88 -42.05
N ALA A 24 -4.18 -2.58 -41.00
CA ALA A 24 -5.07 -2.98 -39.92
C ALA A 24 -5.52 -1.79 -39.07
N GLU A 25 -6.70 -1.94 -38.48
CA GLU A 25 -7.26 -0.95 -37.59
C GLU A 25 -7.04 -1.35 -36.14
N TRP A 26 -6.61 -0.39 -35.34
CA TRP A 26 -6.13 -0.62 -33.99
C TRP A 26 -6.68 0.40 -33.01
N ILE A 27 -6.70 -0.01 -31.75
CA ILE A 27 -7.03 0.81 -30.60
C ILE A 27 -5.81 1.65 -30.23
N PHE A 28 -5.95 2.97 -30.33
CA PHE A 28 -4.95 3.94 -29.89
C PHE A 28 -5.43 4.72 -28.67
N ARG A 29 -4.58 4.85 -27.64
CA ARG A 29 -4.80 5.76 -26.51
C ARG A 29 -3.59 6.66 -26.32
N SER A 30 -3.80 7.98 -26.27
CA SER A 30 -2.73 8.96 -26.06
C SER A 30 -2.12 8.92 -24.67
N GLN A 31 -2.92 8.51 -23.68
CA GLN A 31 -2.57 8.29 -22.28
C GLN A 31 -3.16 6.96 -21.84
N ASP A 32 -2.60 6.31 -20.82
CA ASP A 32 -3.09 4.97 -20.43
C ASP A 32 -4.54 5.00 -19.93
N GLU A 33 -5.01 6.13 -19.37
CA GLU A 33 -6.41 6.32 -18.93
C GLU A 33 -7.28 7.12 -19.93
N GLY A 34 -6.76 7.50 -21.10
CA GLY A 34 -7.48 8.35 -22.07
C GLY A 34 -8.57 7.61 -22.86
N PRO A 35 -9.43 8.27 -23.67
CA PRO A 35 -10.38 7.54 -24.52
C PRO A 35 -9.68 6.74 -25.62
N SER A 36 -10.23 5.59 -25.98
CA SER A 36 -9.82 4.79 -27.14
C SER A 36 -10.19 5.49 -28.44
N ARG A 37 -9.29 5.44 -29.42
CA ARG A 37 -9.48 6.04 -30.75
C ARG A 37 -9.10 5.07 -31.84
N ARG A 38 -9.86 5.08 -32.93
CA ARG A 38 -9.61 4.25 -34.11
C ARG A 38 -8.48 4.82 -34.94
N VAL A 39 -7.49 3.99 -35.22
CA VAL A 39 -6.37 4.34 -36.10
C VAL A 39 -6.10 3.23 -37.09
N ARG A 40 -5.59 3.57 -38.26
CA ARG A 40 -5.05 2.61 -39.23
C ARG A 40 -3.53 2.57 -39.15
N ILE A 41 -2.97 1.38 -39.18
CA ILE A 41 -1.52 1.19 -39.21
C ILE A 41 -1.01 1.45 -40.63
N VAL A 42 -0.13 2.44 -40.79
CA VAL A 42 0.46 2.79 -42.11
C VAL A 42 1.77 2.04 -42.31
N GLY A 43 2.59 2.00 -41.27
CA GLY A 43 3.92 1.40 -41.34
C GLY A 43 4.65 1.42 -40.02
N GLU A 44 5.91 1.04 -40.06
CA GLU A 44 6.83 1.07 -38.93
C GLU A 44 7.93 2.10 -39.18
N HIS A 45 8.33 2.79 -38.13
CA HIS A 45 9.47 3.69 -38.12
C HIS A 45 10.49 3.13 -37.13
N ARG A 46 11.60 2.62 -37.66
CA ARG A 46 12.66 1.98 -36.88
C ARG A 46 13.84 2.94 -36.70
N THR A 47 14.33 3.03 -35.47
CA THR A 47 15.63 3.61 -35.15
C THR A 47 16.51 2.52 -34.51
N PRO A 48 17.83 2.75 -34.34
CA PRO A 48 18.71 1.78 -33.70
C PRO A 48 18.33 1.40 -32.27
N THR A 49 17.48 2.20 -31.60
CA THR A 49 17.14 2.03 -30.19
C THR A 49 15.63 1.94 -29.92
N THR A 50 14.78 2.24 -30.91
CA THR A 50 13.33 2.25 -30.72
C THR A 50 12.58 1.87 -31.99
N ILE A 51 11.39 1.33 -31.81
CA ILE A 51 10.45 1.00 -32.88
C ILE A 51 9.15 1.71 -32.56
N GLN A 52 8.70 2.50 -33.53
CA GLN A 52 7.46 3.23 -33.48
C GLN A 52 6.60 2.83 -34.68
N MET A 53 5.29 3.04 -34.55
CA MET A 53 4.34 2.78 -35.63
C MET A 53 3.87 4.10 -36.21
N GLU A 54 3.90 4.22 -37.53
CA GLU A 54 3.19 5.28 -38.24
C GLU A 54 1.72 4.88 -38.32
N ILE A 55 0.86 5.76 -37.79
CA ILE A 55 -0.58 5.57 -37.74
C ILE A 55 -1.28 6.70 -38.47
N GLU A 56 -2.47 6.42 -39.01
CA GLU A 56 -3.41 7.38 -39.55
C GLU A 56 -4.66 7.39 -38.66
N HIS A 57 -5.04 8.56 -38.15
CA HIS A 57 -6.28 8.70 -37.38
C HIS A 57 -7.49 8.57 -38.30
N LEU A 58 -8.48 7.75 -37.92
CA LEU A 58 -9.67 7.53 -38.75
C LEU A 58 -10.90 8.33 -38.29
N GLU A 59 -10.85 8.90 -37.08
CA GLU A 59 -12.01 9.54 -36.45
C GLU A 59 -11.62 10.84 -35.73
N GLY A 60 -12.61 11.73 -35.58
CA GLY A 60 -12.48 12.99 -34.84
C GLY A 60 -11.71 14.09 -35.59
N PRO A 61 -11.28 15.15 -34.89
CA PRO A 61 -10.69 16.35 -35.51
C PRO A 61 -9.29 16.11 -36.13
N ARG A 62 -8.69 14.95 -35.89
CA ARG A 62 -7.41 14.55 -36.49
C ARG A 62 -7.56 13.54 -37.63
N SER A 63 -8.78 13.25 -38.08
CA SER A 63 -9.01 12.28 -39.16
C SER A 63 -8.14 12.57 -40.39
N GLY A 64 -7.50 11.54 -40.94
CA GLY A 64 -6.56 11.60 -42.05
C GLY A 64 -5.15 12.09 -41.69
N GLN A 65 -4.92 12.60 -40.47
CA GLN A 65 -3.58 12.99 -40.03
C GLN A 65 -2.76 11.76 -39.67
N ARG A 66 -1.50 11.75 -40.12
CA ARG A 66 -0.53 10.73 -39.75
C ARG A 66 0.31 11.16 -38.55
N ALA A 67 0.67 10.20 -37.71
CA ALA A 67 1.52 10.41 -36.55
C ALA A 67 2.37 9.17 -36.28
N THR A 68 3.55 9.39 -35.70
CA THR A 68 4.41 8.29 -35.23
C THR A 68 4.18 8.10 -33.73
N VAL A 69 3.84 6.88 -33.32
CA VAL A 69 3.51 6.56 -31.92
C VAL A 69 4.30 5.35 -31.44
N GLY A 70 4.65 5.33 -30.14
CA GLY A 70 5.29 4.15 -29.54
C GLY A 70 4.32 2.98 -29.40
N LEU A 71 4.82 1.75 -29.50
CA LEU A 71 4.04 0.51 -29.44
C LEU A 71 3.10 0.42 -28.22
N ARG A 72 3.52 0.91 -27.04
CA ARG A 72 2.68 0.93 -25.81
C ARG A 72 1.35 1.67 -25.98
N ARG A 73 1.25 2.60 -26.93
CA ARG A 73 0.02 3.39 -27.19
C ARG A 73 -1.00 2.62 -28.03
N LEU A 74 -0.58 1.53 -28.65
CA LEU A 74 -1.41 0.62 -29.42
C LEU A 74 -1.82 -0.55 -28.52
N LYS A 75 -3.14 -0.74 -28.33
CA LYS A 75 -3.66 -1.64 -27.30
C LYS A 75 -4.23 -2.96 -27.84
N GLY A 76 -4.53 -3.03 -29.13
CA GLY A 76 -5.03 -4.21 -29.82
C GLY A 76 -5.84 -3.86 -31.06
N PRO A 77 -6.39 -4.85 -31.77
CA PRO A 77 -7.26 -4.63 -32.93
C PRO A 77 -8.51 -3.84 -32.57
N TRP A 78 -8.94 -2.93 -33.45
CA TRP A 78 -10.13 -2.10 -33.22
C TRP A 78 -11.42 -2.92 -33.04
N ALA A 79 -11.51 -4.08 -33.68
CA ALA A 79 -12.66 -4.98 -33.54
C ALA A 79 -12.95 -5.39 -32.09
N GLY A 80 -11.95 -5.36 -31.20
CA GLY A 80 -12.09 -5.66 -29.77
C GLY A 80 -12.21 -4.43 -28.86
N VAL A 81 -12.50 -3.24 -29.40
CA VAL A 81 -12.49 -1.99 -28.62
C VAL A 81 -13.47 -1.98 -27.46
N GLU A 82 -14.67 -2.54 -27.64
CA GLU A 82 -15.70 -2.55 -26.59
C GLU A 82 -15.28 -3.39 -25.38
N GLU A 83 -14.75 -4.60 -25.63
CA GLU A 83 -14.22 -5.48 -24.60
C GLU A 83 -13.01 -4.84 -23.90
N PHE A 84 -12.10 -4.27 -24.69
CA PHE A 84 -10.93 -3.56 -24.17
C PHE A 84 -11.34 -2.40 -23.25
N ASP A 85 -12.26 -1.55 -23.69
CA ASP A 85 -12.71 -0.38 -22.93
C ASP A 85 -13.50 -0.79 -21.67
N ALA A 86 -14.31 -1.85 -21.77
CA ALA A 86 -14.99 -2.42 -20.60
C ALA A 86 -13.98 -2.93 -19.56
N ARG A 87 -12.96 -3.66 -19.99
CA ARG A 87 -11.87 -4.16 -19.13
C ARG A 87 -11.08 -3.02 -18.48
N GLU A 88 -10.77 -1.96 -19.22
CA GLU A 88 -10.02 -0.82 -18.69
C GLU A 88 -10.85 0.03 -17.72
N ARG A 89 -12.15 0.21 -18.01
CA ARG A 89 -13.08 0.83 -17.06
C ARG A 89 -13.14 0.05 -15.76
N ARG A 90 -13.26 -1.28 -15.88
CA ARG A 90 -13.28 -2.22 -14.76
C ARG A 90 -12.01 -2.15 -13.91
N ARG A 91 -10.85 -2.16 -14.55
CA ARG A 91 -9.55 -1.94 -13.90
C ARG A 91 -9.53 -0.62 -13.13
N GLY A 92 -9.96 0.47 -13.77
CA GLY A 92 -10.02 1.80 -13.15
C GLY A 92 -11.02 1.89 -11.98
N GLU A 93 -12.10 1.13 -11.98
CA GLU A 93 -13.02 1.00 -10.82
C GLU A 93 -12.34 0.30 -9.65
N ILE A 94 -11.69 -0.84 -9.88
CA ILE A 94 -10.94 -1.57 -8.86
C ILE A 94 -9.85 -0.68 -8.26
N GLU A 95 -9.03 -0.01 -9.08
CA GLU A 95 -7.98 0.88 -8.58
C GLU A 95 -8.53 2.05 -7.78
N ARG A 96 -9.64 2.66 -8.22
CA ARG A 96 -10.31 3.72 -7.45
C ARG A 96 -10.85 3.21 -6.13
N SER A 97 -11.35 1.98 -6.07
CA SER A 97 -11.82 1.37 -4.81
C SER A 97 -10.70 1.29 -3.77
N HIS A 98 -9.47 0.92 -4.18
CA HIS A 98 -8.31 0.89 -3.28
C HIS A 98 -7.90 2.29 -2.83
N ARG A 99 -7.87 3.29 -3.73
CA ARG A 99 -7.53 4.67 -3.37
C ARG A 99 -8.58 5.31 -2.44
N ALA A 100 -9.85 4.98 -2.63
CA ALA A 100 -10.94 5.47 -1.78
C ALA A 100 -11.00 4.77 -0.42
N SER A 101 -10.36 3.60 -0.29
CA SER A 101 -10.36 2.79 0.93
C SER A 101 -9.33 3.27 1.94
N HIS A 102 -9.51 4.50 2.45
CA HIS A 102 -8.83 4.99 3.66
C HIS A 102 -9.53 4.51 4.95
N ARG A 103 -10.04 3.27 4.94
CA ARG A 103 -10.80 2.72 6.07
C ARG A 103 -9.89 1.85 6.94
N PRO A 104 -10.02 1.93 8.27
CA PRO A 104 -9.43 0.97 9.20
C PRO A 104 -9.59 -0.49 8.75
N ASP A 105 -10.73 -0.84 8.16
CA ASP A 105 -11.03 -2.16 7.62
C ASP A 105 -10.03 -2.60 6.53
N TYR A 106 -9.65 -1.70 5.63
CA TYR A 106 -8.73 -2.04 4.55
C TYR A 106 -7.29 -2.19 5.07
N SER A 107 -6.89 -1.34 6.02
CA SER A 107 -5.62 -1.50 6.72
C SER A 107 -5.58 -2.83 7.48
N ALA A 108 -6.63 -3.17 8.22
CA ALA A 108 -6.80 -4.47 8.88
C ALA A 108 -6.73 -5.63 7.87
N ALA A 109 -7.38 -5.50 6.72
CA ALA A 109 -7.33 -6.50 5.67
C ALA A 109 -5.90 -6.77 5.19
N LEU A 110 -5.10 -5.73 4.95
CA LEU A 110 -3.69 -5.89 4.58
C LEU A 110 -2.89 -6.66 5.62
N VAL A 111 -3.16 -6.44 6.92
CA VAL A 111 -2.51 -7.18 8.01
C VAL A 111 -2.86 -8.67 7.95
N VAL A 112 -4.15 -8.98 7.83
CA VAL A 112 -4.60 -10.38 7.80
C VAL A 112 -4.06 -11.09 6.58
N LEU A 113 -4.16 -10.47 5.40
CA LEU A 113 -3.67 -11.07 4.16
C LEU A 113 -2.16 -11.35 4.23
N ALA A 114 -1.36 -10.42 4.74
CA ALA A 114 0.08 -10.62 4.90
C ALA A 114 0.45 -11.70 5.94
N ALA A 115 -0.36 -11.85 6.99
CA ALA A 115 -0.09 -12.79 8.08
C ALA A 115 -0.58 -14.22 7.80
N VAL A 116 -1.70 -14.35 7.08
CA VAL A 116 -2.44 -15.62 6.93
C VAL A 116 -2.33 -16.18 5.51
N VAL A 117 -2.27 -15.33 4.50
CA VAL A 117 -2.33 -15.76 3.09
C VAL A 117 -0.93 -15.75 2.47
N PRO A 118 -0.39 -16.90 2.03
CA PRO A 118 0.90 -16.94 1.36
C PRO A 118 0.90 -16.11 0.06
N GLU A 119 2.03 -15.46 -0.24
CA GLU A 119 2.17 -14.66 -1.48
C GLU A 119 1.96 -15.47 -2.76
N THR A 120 2.24 -16.78 -2.73
CA THR A 120 1.98 -17.70 -3.85
C THR A 120 0.50 -17.91 -4.11
N VAL A 121 -0.37 -17.71 -3.11
CA VAL A 121 -1.83 -17.80 -3.23
C VAL A 121 -2.39 -16.43 -3.61
N MET A 122 -1.94 -15.37 -2.97
CA MET A 122 -2.40 -14.01 -3.21
C MET A 122 -1.30 -12.99 -2.93
N THR A 123 -1.03 -12.11 -3.90
CA THR A 123 -0.17 -10.95 -3.67
C THR A 123 -1.00 -9.77 -3.18
N ALA A 124 -0.68 -9.24 -2.01
CA ALA A 124 -1.27 -8.02 -1.46
C ALA A 124 -0.20 -6.95 -1.23
N ARG A 125 -0.14 -5.94 -2.11
CA ARG A 125 0.81 -4.83 -1.99
C ARG A 125 0.14 -3.59 -1.40
N ALA A 126 0.84 -2.91 -0.51
CA ALA A 126 0.43 -1.60 0.00
C ALA A 126 0.58 -0.51 -1.08
N PHE A 127 -0.02 0.65 -0.81
CA PHE A 127 0.04 1.83 -1.68
C PHE A 127 1.47 2.42 -1.71
N PRO A 128 1.94 3.07 -2.80
CA PRO A 128 1.28 3.30 -4.10
C PRO A 128 1.31 2.09 -5.03
N GLY A 129 0.16 1.84 -5.69
CA GLY A 129 0.00 0.70 -6.59
C GLY A 129 -0.65 -0.52 -5.96
N SER A 130 -1.46 -0.32 -4.90
CA SER A 130 -2.26 -1.35 -4.25
C SER A 130 -3.04 -2.15 -5.28
N ARG A 131 -2.50 -3.32 -5.61
CA ARG A 131 -3.12 -4.30 -6.49
C ARG A 131 -3.10 -5.60 -5.71
N MET A 132 -4.29 -6.15 -5.52
CA MET A 132 -4.46 -7.44 -4.90
C MET A 132 -4.78 -8.43 -6.00
N THR A 133 -3.92 -9.42 -6.16
CA THR A 133 -4.04 -10.43 -7.22
C THR A 133 -4.06 -11.81 -6.59
N VAL A 134 -5.13 -12.56 -6.85
CA VAL A 134 -5.30 -13.95 -6.43
C VAL A 134 -4.74 -14.85 -7.54
N HIS A 135 -3.73 -15.65 -7.19
CA HIS A 135 -3.05 -16.57 -8.09
C HIS A 135 -3.64 -17.98 -8.02
N ASP A 136 -4.10 -18.39 -6.84
CA ASP A 136 -4.70 -19.71 -6.59
C ASP A 136 -6.04 -19.55 -5.85
N GLN A 137 -7.14 -19.70 -6.60
CA GLN A 137 -8.49 -19.52 -6.06
C GLN A 137 -8.91 -20.66 -5.14
N GLU A 138 -8.45 -21.89 -5.39
CA GLU A 138 -8.81 -23.07 -4.60
C GLU A 138 -8.09 -23.04 -3.25
N ALA A 139 -6.79 -22.75 -3.25
CA ALA A 139 -6.02 -22.58 -2.02
C ALA A 139 -6.56 -21.42 -1.17
N LEU A 140 -6.93 -20.29 -1.81
CA LEU A 140 -7.54 -19.17 -1.10
C LEU A 140 -8.88 -19.56 -0.47
N ALA A 141 -9.75 -20.25 -1.22
CA ALA A 141 -11.03 -20.73 -0.71
C ALA A 141 -10.86 -21.68 0.49
N ALA A 142 -9.87 -22.57 0.44
CA ALA A 142 -9.53 -23.47 1.55
C ALA A 142 -9.06 -22.70 2.79
N LEU A 143 -8.20 -21.67 2.63
CA LEU A 143 -7.74 -20.82 3.73
C LEU A 143 -8.88 -20.02 4.37
N CYS A 144 -9.82 -19.52 3.55
CA CYS A 144 -10.95 -18.73 4.02
C CYS A 144 -12.13 -19.57 4.53
N GLY A 145 -12.15 -20.88 4.27
CA GLY A 145 -13.27 -21.77 4.62
C GLY A 145 -14.56 -21.46 3.85
N ALA A 146 -14.47 -20.80 2.70
CA ALA A 146 -15.61 -20.39 1.88
C ALA A 146 -15.24 -20.43 0.38
N PRO A 147 -16.18 -20.75 -0.52
CA PRO A 147 -15.89 -20.80 -1.95
C PRO A 147 -15.54 -19.41 -2.51
N PHE A 148 -14.66 -19.37 -3.52
CA PHE A 148 -14.17 -18.12 -4.08
C PHE A 148 -15.29 -17.19 -4.60
N SER A 149 -16.36 -17.76 -5.15
CA SER A 149 -17.55 -17.01 -5.62
C SER A 149 -18.33 -16.30 -4.53
N GLU A 150 -18.22 -16.73 -3.26
CA GLU A 150 -18.81 -16.02 -2.11
C GLU A 150 -17.89 -14.89 -1.63
N LEU A 151 -16.58 -15.09 -1.72
CA LEU A 151 -15.56 -14.12 -1.31
C LEU A 151 -15.45 -12.96 -2.30
N VAL A 152 -15.57 -13.24 -3.59
CA VAL A 152 -15.33 -12.28 -4.67
C VAL A 152 -16.50 -12.33 -5.63
N ARG A 153 -17.17 -11.19 -5.78
CA ARG A 153 -18.25 -11.04 -6.76
C ARG A 153 -17.65 -10.74 -8.13
N GLU A 154 -18.34 -11.11 -9.20
CA GLU A 154 -17.87 -10.89 -10.56
C GLU A 154 -17.59 -9.40 -10.81
N GLU A 155 -18.52 -8.54 -10.40
CA GLU A 155 -18.42 -7.08 -10.41
C GLU A 155 -17.45 -6.50 -9.37
N GLU A 156 -16.66 -7.33 -8.69
CA GLU A 156 -15.56 -6.92 -7.80
C GLU A 156 -14.19 -7.48 -8.25
N SER A 157 -14.15 -8.19 -9.39
CA SER A 157 -12.93 -8.78 -9.92
C SER A 157 -12.62 -8.39 -11.36
N LEU A 158 -11.38 -8.70 -11.78
CA LEU A 158 -10.92 -8.66 -13.16
C LEU A 158 -9.88 -9.77 -13.38
N THR A 159 -10.16 -10.70 -14.30
CA THR A 159 -9.23 -11.77 -14.69
C THR A 159 -8.11 -11.21 -15.57
N THR A 160 -6.87 -11.56 -15.23
CA THR A 160 -5.65 -11.20 -15.95
C THR A 160 -4.74 -12.42 -16.11
N GLU A 161 -3.69 -12.32 -16.93
CA GLU A 161 -2.71 -13.40 -17.11
C GLU A 161 -2.03 -13.80 -15.79
N ASP A 162 -1.82 -12.84 -14.89
CA ASP A 162 -1.19 -13.05 -13.58
C ASP A 162 -2.15 -13.60 -12.51
N GLY A 163 -3.45 -13.71 -12.81
CA GLY A 163 -4.49 -14.10 -11.87
C GLY A 163 -5.66 -13.12 -11.79
N VAL A 164 -6.47 -13.23 -10.74
CA VAL A 164 -7.69 -12.43 -10.55
C VAL A 164 -7.38 -11.21 -9.69
N VAL A 165 -7.51 -10.02 -10.28
CA VAL A 165 -7.40 -8.76 -9.56
C VAL A 165 -8.71 -8.48 -8.84
N VAL A 166 -8.66 -8.15 -7.57
CA VAL A 166 -9.86 -7.91 -6.74
C VAL A 166 -9.94 -6.47 -6.25
N SER A 167 -11.15 -5.98 -6.02
CA SER A 167 -11.42 -4.68 -5.39
C SER A 167 -10.99 -4.64 -3.91
N ALA A 168 -10.96 -3.45 -3.33
CA ALA A 168 -10.71 -3.28 -1.90
C ALA A 168 -11.80 -3.92 -1.03
N ASP A 169 -13.06 -3.89 -1.45
CA ASP A 169 -14.17 -4.49 -0.71
C ASP A 169 -14.10 -6.02 -0.73
N ALA A 170 -13.76 -6.62 -1.88
CA ALA A 170 -13.50 -8.04 -1.99
C ALA A 170 -12.32 -8.46 -1.11
N ALA A 171 -11.25 -7.66 -1.07
CA ALA A 171 -10.11 -7.90 -0.20
C ALA A 171 -10.47 -7.91 1.29
N VAL A 172 -11.28 -6.95 1.73
CA VAL A 172 -11.79 -6.91 3.11
C VAL A 172 -12.62 -8.15 3.42
N ARG A 173 -13.47 -8.59 2.50
CA ARG A 173 -14.26 -9.84 2.67
C ARG A 173 -13.37 -11.07 2.77
N ILE A 174 -12.38 -11.21 1.88
CA ILE A 174 -11.39 -12.29 1.93
C ILE A 174 -10.66 -12.29 3.27
N ALA A 175 -10.14 -11.13 3.68
CA ALA A 175 -9.41 -10.98 4.94
C ALA A 175 -10.27 -11.34 6.15
N LYS A 176 -11.51 -10.87 6.20
CA LYS A 176 -12.44 -11.19 7.28
C LYS A 176 -12.68 -12.71 7.36
N ALA A 177 -12.97 -13.35 6.23
CA ALA A 177 -13.14 -14.80 6.17
C ALA A 177 -11.88 -15.56 6.60
N ALA A 178 -10.70 -15.11 6.16
CA ALA A 178 -9.42 -15.71 6.54
C ALA A 178 -9.11 -15.57 8.05
N CYS A 179 -9.38 -14.42 8.68
CA CYS A 179 -9.23 -14.25 10.14
C CYS A 179 -10.22 -15.12 10.92
N THR A 180 -11.48 -15.20 10.48
CA THR A 180 -12.48 -16.08 11.12
C THR A 180 -12.09 -17.56 11.04
N ALA A 181 -11.53 -18.00 9.91
CA ALA A 181 -11.08 -19.38 9.73
C ALA A 181 -9.77 -19.69 10.48
N ASN A 182 -8.90 -18.69 10.70
CA ASN A 182 -7.55 -18.88 11.25
C ASN A 182 -7.19 -17.89 12.39
N PRO A 183 -8.00 -17.79 13.47
CA PRO A 183 -7.80 -16.77 14.50
C PRO A 183 -6.45 -16.93 15.26
N GLY A 184 -5.95 -18.17 15.38
CA GLY A 184 -4.70 -18.47 16.05
C GLY A 184 -3.47 -17.84 15.37
N LEU A 185 -3.47 -17.77 14.03
CA LEU A 185 -2.36 -17.17 13.27
C LEU A 185 -2.30 -15.66 13.45
N LEU A 186 -3.46 -15.00 13.56
CA LEU A 186 -3.52 -13.55 13.69
C LEU A 186 -3.25 -13.06 15.12
N THR A 187 -3.55 -13.87 16.14
CA THR A 187 -3.41 -13.46 17.55
C THR A 187 -2.01 -12.95 17.88
N THR A 188 -0.97 -13.63 17.36
CA THR A 188 0.43 -13.21 17.58
C THR A 188 0.74 -11.87 16.93
N GLU A 189 0.25 -11.63 15.71
CA GLU A 189 0.45 -10.36 15.00
C GLU A 189 -0.34 -9.23 15.64
N LEU A 190 -1.56 -9.50 16.12
CA LEU A 190 -2.38 -8.54 16.86
C LEU A 190 -1.64 -8.02 18.09
N LEU A 191 -1.10 -8.93 18.92
CA LEU A 191 -0.31 -8.56 20.10
C LEU A 191 0.94 -7.74 19.76
N LYS A 192 1.65 -8.08 18.68
CA LYS A 192 2.80 -7.30 18.21
C LYS A 192 2.40 -5.87 17.81
N ARG A 193 1.25 -5.69 17.17
CA ARG A 193 0.72 -4.38 16.75
C ARG A 193 0.23 -3.56 17.94
N GLU A 194 -0.52 -4.16 18.84
CA GLU A 194 -0.89 -3.54 20.11
C GLU A 194 0.33 -3.03 20.87
N ARG A 195 1.37 -3.86 20.99
CA ARG A 195 2.63 -3.47 21.63
C ARG A 195 3.33 -2.31 20.91
N ARG A 196 3.30 -2.28 19.57
CA ARG A 196 3.87 -1.16 18.80
C ARG A 196 3.13 0.14 19.11
N LEU A 197 1.81 0.12 19.16
CA LEU A 197 1.01 1.31 19.47
C LEU A 197 1.33 1.88 20.86
N LEU A 198 1.65 1.04 21.85
CA LEU A 198 2.11 1.48 23.18
C LEU A 198 3.49 2.15 23.18
N LEU A 199 4.32 1.90 22.16
CA LEU A 199 5.68 2.41 22.07
C LEU A 199 5.82 3.65 21.18
N VAL A 200 4.79 4.01 20.39
CA VAL A 200 4.83 5.18 19.51
C VAL A 200 4.79 6.46 20.35
N PRO A 201 5.82 7.33 20.31
CA PRO A 201 5.81 8.59 21.05
C PRO A 201 4.67 9.50 20.58
N TYR A 202 3.86 9.97 21.53
CA TYR A 202 2.60 10.73 21.33
C TYR A 202 2.67 11.94 20.38
N HIS A 203 3.86 12.47 20.07
CA HIS A 203 4.00 13.79 19.44
C HIS A 203 4.37 13.81 17.95
N ARG A 204 4.66 12.68 17.28
CA ARG A 204 5.13 12.74 15.87
C ARG A 204 4.24 12.09 14.81
N GLU A 205 3.29 11.23 15.15
CA GLU A 205 2.58 10.43 14.15
C GLU A 205 1.09 10.22 14.47
N VAL A 206 0.41 11.25 14.98
CA VAL A 206 -1.00 11.17 15.43
C VAL A 206 -1.92 10.51 14.40
N ARG A 207 -1.74 10.82 13.10
CA ARG A 207 -2.56 10.24 12.03
C ARG A 207 -2.28 8.75 11.80
N ALA A 208 -1.01 8.35 11.66
CA ALA A 208 -0.66 6.96 11.42
C ALA A 208 -1.00 6.08 12.65
N ALA A 209 -0.80 6.62 13.86
CA ALA A 209 -1.22 5.96 15.09
C ALA A 209 -2.74 5.78 15.17
N ALA A 210 -3.53 6.79 14.77
CA ALA A 210 -4.99 6.67 14.74
C ALA A 210 -5.49 5.67 13.68
N GLU A 211 -4.87 5.64 12.50
CA GLU A 211 -5.19 4.68 11.44
C GLU A 211 -4.85 3.24 11.87
N GLU A 212 -3.69 3.02 12.49
CA GLU A 212 -3.27 1.73 13.03
C GLU A 212 -4.12 1.31 14.25
N ASP A 213 -4.48 2.24 15.14
CA ASP A 213 -5.38 1.96 16.27
C ASP A 213 -6.77 1.52 15.78
N GLY A 214 -7.31 2.22 14.78
CA GLY A 214 -8.55 1.82 14.11
C GLY A 214 -8.43 0.43 13.49
N ALA A 215 -7.33 0.13 12.79
CA ALA A 215 -7.12 -1.18 12.19
C ALA A 215 -7.07 -2.29 13.25
N VAL A 216 -6.40 -2.05 14.39
CA VAL A 216 -6.36 -3.01 15.50
C VAL A 216 -7.73 -3.24 16.11
N ALA A 217 -8.55 -2.19 16.26
CA ALA A 217 -9.94 -2.34 16.72
C ALA A 217 -10.77 -3.23 15.78
N VAL A 218 -10.61 -3.08 14.46
CA VAL A 218 -11.28 -3.94 13.47
C VAL A 218 -10.80 -5.39 13.54
N LEU A 219 -9.49 -5.61 13.74
CA LEU A 219 -8.94 -6.97 13.89
C LEU A 219 -9.51 -7.68 15.13
N HIS A 220 -9.70 -6.95 16.23
CA HIS A 220 -10.35 -7.48 17.42
C HIS A 220 -11.78 -7.95 17.12
N ASP A 221 -12.58 -7.10 16.46
CA ASP A 221 -13.95 -7.43 16.03
C ASP A 221 -13.98 -8.68 15.15
N TRP A 222 -13.15 -8.74 14.11
CA TRP A 222 -13.15 -9.86 13.16
C TRP A 222 -12.73 -11.19 13.78
N CYS A 223 -11.76 -11.17 14.70
CA CYS A 223 -11.28 -12.37 15.36
C CYS A 223 -12.06 -12.68 16.65
N GLY A 224 -13.14 -11.95 16.93
CA GLY A 224 -14.04 -12.19 18.07
C GLY A 224 -13.36 -11.98 19.43
N THR A 225 -12.28 -11.21 19.46
CA THR A 225 -11.55 -10.88 20.69
C THR A 225 -11.98 -9.51 21.15
N GLN A 226 -12.15 -9.32 22.45
CA GLN A 226 -12.25 -7.97 22.99
C GLN A 226 -10.85 -7.33 22.96
N PRO A 227 -10.74 -6.01 22.69
CA PRO A 227 -9.52 -5.28 22.97
C PRO A 227 -9.08 -5.65 24.39
N SER A 228 -7.81 -6.00 24.59
CA SER A 228 -7.38 -6.39 25.93
C SER A 228 -7.75 -5.27 26.91
N GLU A 229 -8.52 -5.57 27.97
CA GLU A 229 -8.93 -4.58 28.98
C GLU A 229 -7.70 -3.81 29.52
N ILE A 230 -6.55 -4.48 29.53
CA ILE A 230 -5.24 -3.94 29.86
C ILE A 230 -4.87 -2.79 28.93
N ARG A 231 -5.11 -2.89 27.62
CA ARG A 231 -4.82 -1.81 26.66
C ARG A 231 -5.77 -0.63 26.83
N LEU A 232 -7.06 -0.87 27.04
CA LEU A 232 -8.00 0.21 27.41
C LEU A 232 -7.56 0.91 28.70
N ARG A 233 -7.07 0.12 29.68
CA ARG A 233 -6.58 0.65 30.95
C ARG A 233 -5.28 1.43 30.80
N ILE A 234 -4.33 0.95 30.01
CA ILE A 234 -3.06 1.64 29.75
C ILE A 234 -3.32 2.94 28.99
N VAL A 235 -4.11 2.92 27.91
CA VAL A 235 -4.47 4.14 27.16
C VAL A 235 -5.20 5.13 28.06
N ALA A 236 -6.12 4.68 28.92
CA ALA A 236 -6.78 5.57 29.88
C ALA A 236 -5.78 6.17 30.89
N LEU A 237 -4.84 5.38 31.39
CA LEU A 237 -3.80 5.85 32.31
C LEU A 237 -2.81 6.81 31.64
N GLU A 238 -2.46 6.58 30.37
CA GLU A 238 -1.58 7.46 29.61
C GLU A 238 -2.26 8.80 29.28
N ASN A 239 -3.54 8.78 28.91
CA ASN A 239 -4.34 9.98 28.70
C ASN A 239 -4.48 10.80 29.99
N GLU A 240 -4.74 10.13 31.11
CA GLU A 240 -4.80 10.75 32.43
C GLU A 240 -3.45 11.39 32.79
N LEU A 241 -2.34 10.68 32.58
CA LEU A 241 -0.99 11.20 32.84
C LEU A 241 -0.64 12.39 31.93
N ALA A 242 -1.04 12.36 30.66
CA ALA A 242 -0.83 13.46 29.72
C ALA A 242 -1.63 14.71 30.12
N TRP A 243 -2.90 14.52 30.51
CA TRP A 243 -3.75 15.59 31.03
C TRP A 243 -3.17 16.21 32.32
N GLN A 244 -2.76 15.37 33.27
CA GLN A 244 -2.09 15.83 34.50
C GLN A 244 -0.82 16.62 34.21
N ARG A 245 0.00 16.19 33.25
CA ARG A 245 1.19 16.93 32.81
C ARG A 245 0.85 18.28 32.18
N SER A 246 -0.26 18.38 31.44
CA SER A 246 -0.75 19.65 30.89
C SER A 246 -1.15 20.61 32.01
N LEU A 247 -1.96 20.14 32.97
CA LEU A 247 -2.38 20.95 34.11
C LEU A 247 -1.20 21.45 34.94
N VAL A 248 -0.20 20.60 35.18
CA VAL A 248 1.01 21.03 35.91
C VAL A 248 1.76 22.10 35.14
N ARG A 249 1.85 22.00 33.81
CA ARG A 249 2.49 23.02 32.98
C ARG A 249 1.73 24.34 33.04
N GLU A 250 0.41 24.32 32.85
CA GLU A 250 -0.45 25.51 32.94
C GLU A 250 -0.35 26.17 34.32
N ALA A 251 -0.37 25.39 35.39
CA ALA A 251 -0.19 25.90 36.75
C ALA A 251 1.19 26.52 36.97
N THR A 252 2.24 25.88 36.44
CA THR A 252 3.62 26.41 36.50
C THR A 252 3.72 27.74 35.77
N ASP A 253 3.12 27.84 34.58
CA ASP A 253 3.13 29.05 33.76
C ASP A 253 2.36 30.19 34.44
N LEU A 254 1.21 29.90 35.06
CA LEU A 254 0.44 30.86 35.85
C LEU A 254 1.22 31.37 37.08
N LEU A 255 1.87 30.47 37.82
CA LEU A 255 2.68 30.85 38.98
C LEU A 255 3.85 31.76 38.59
N ARG A 256 4.49 31.48 37.44
CA ARG A 256 5.52 32.35 36.88
C ARG A 256 4.97 33.71 36.47
N ALA A 257 3.81 33.74 35.82
CA ALA A 257 3.15 34.99 35.43
C ALA A 257 2.78 35.86 36.64
N CYS A 258 2.44 35.27 37.78
CA CYS A 258 2.17 35.98 39.04
C CYS A 258 3.43 36.33 39.86
N GLY A 259 4.63 36.03 39.36
CA GLY A 259 5.91 36.34 40.04
C GLY A 259 6.29 35.36 41.16
N VAL A 260 5.58 34.24 41.32
CA VAL A 260 5.85 33.23 42.36
C VAL A 260 6.82 32.16 41.84
N VAL A 261 8.00 32.60 41.41
CA VAL A 261 8.96 31.79 40.63
C VAL A 261 9.44 30.54 41.39
N ALA A 262 9.79 30.68 42.67
CA ALA A 262 10.30 29.54 43.46
C ALA A 262 9.29 28.39 43.59
N LEU A 263 7.98 28.72 43.68
CA LEU A 263 6.93 27.70 43.76
C LEU A 263 6.71 27.03 42.40
N ALA A 264 6.75 27.81 41.32
CA ALA A 264 6.67 27.28 39.97
C ALA A 264 7.83 26.31 39.66
N ASP A 265 9.05 26.66 40.06
CA ASP A 265 10.23 25.81 39.82
C ASP A 265 10.20 24.53 40.67
N ASN A 266 9.67 24.61 41.91
CA ASN A 266 9.40 23.42 42.71
C ASN A 266 8.34 22.51 42.06
N LEU A 267 7.26 23.07 41.51
CA LEU A 267 6.21 22.30 40.85
C LEU A 267 6.71 21.65 39.54
N ALA A 268 7.52 22.37 38.77
CA ALA A 268 8.16 21.85 37.56
C ALA A 268 9.15 20.72 37.87
N SER A 269 9.93 20.83 38.96
CA SER A 269 10.87 19.78 39.37
C SER A 269 10.16 18.51 39.86
N LEU A 270 9.08 18.65 40.64
CA LEU A 270 8.28 17.53 41.14
C LEU A 270 7.56 16.74 40.04
N SER A 271 7.20 17.40 38.94
CA SER A 271 6.54 16.74 37.79
C SER A 271 7.52 16.09 36.81
N GLY A 272 8.82 16.12 37.11
CA GLY A 272 9.86 15.64 36.19
C GLY A 272 10.01 16.53 34.95
N GLN A 273 9.41 17.74 34.94
CA GLN A 273 9.63 18.78 33.93
C GLN A 273 10.80 19.69 34.30
N GLY A 274 11.76 19.17 35.08
CA GLY A 274 12.98 19.90 35.37
C GLY A 274 13.68 20.34 34.07
N PRO A 275 14.35 21.51 34.06
CA PRO A 275 15.19 21.89 32.93
C PRO A 275 16.11 20.70 32.63
N PRO A 276 16.28 20.27 31.37
CA PRO A 276 17.04 19.07 31.06
C PRO A 276 18.40 19.21 31.73
N GLU A 277 18.63 18.41 32.78
CA GLU A 277 19.96 18.29 33.35
C GLU A 277 20.83 17.86 32.17
N ARG A 278 21.81 18.69 31.81
CA ARG A 278 22.92 18.29 30.95
C ARG A 278 23.72 17.22 31.70
N ARG A 279 23.16 16.03 31.88
CA ARG A 279 23.93 14.84 32.24
C ARG A 279 24.69 14.47 30.98
N GLY A 280 25.97 14.84 30.97
CA GLY A 280 26.97 14.19 30.14
C GLY A 280 26.99 12.72 30.51
N LEU A 281 26.12 11.94 29.87
CA LEU A 281 26.23 10.50 29.84
C LEU A 281 27.32 10.18 28.82
N GLU A 282 28.57 10.14 29.29
CA GLU A 282 29.59 9.32 28.64
C GLU A 282 29.10 7.87 28.69
N TYR A 283 28.42 7.44 27.63
CA TYR A 283 28.26 6.03 27.35
C TYR A 283 29.61 5.49 26.88
N SER A 284 30.41 5.05 27.84
CA SER A 284 31.51 4.12 27.60
C SER A 284 30.92 2.80 27.10
N TYR A 285 30.78 2.66 25.78
CA TYR A 285 30.60 1.35 25.15
C TYR A 285 31.91 0.58 25.26
N GLY A 286 31.97 -0.33 26.25
CA GLY A 286 32.97 -1.40 26.27
C GLY A 286 32.67 -2.40 25.16
N TYR A 287 33.11 -2.10 23.94
CA TYR A 287 33.24 -3.11 22.90
C TYR A 287 34.42 -4.02 23.25
N GLY A 288 34.10 -5.22 23.72
CA GLY A 288 35.05 -6.32 23.72
C GLY A 288 35.45 -6.62 22.27
N HIS A 289 36.70 -6.36 21.95
CA HIS A 289 37.35 -6.80 20.72
C HIS A 289 37.39 -8.34 20.70
N GLY A 290 36.39 -8.95 20.07
CA GLY A 290 36.46 -10.31 19.54
C GLY A 290 36.63 -10.22 18.03
N LEU A 291 37.82 -10.60 17.56
CA LEU A 291 38.22 -10.66 16.15
C LEU A 291 37.22 -11.48 15.31
N TYR A 292 36.42 -10.82 14.48
CA TYR A 292 35.90 -11.39 13.23
C TYR A 292 36.24 -10.42 12.09
N ALA A 293 37.01 -10.93 11.15
CA ALA A 293 37.45 -10.22 9.97
C ALA A 293 36.32 -10.20 8.93
N GLY A 294 36.08 -9.01 8.37
CA GLY A 294 35.76 -8.78 6.96
C GLY A 294 34.46 -9.36 6.41
N GLY A 295 33.41 -8.53 6.40
CA GLY A 295 32.23 -8.72 5.55
C GLY A 295 31.26 -7.57 5.74
N ASP A 296 31.34 -6.56 4.87
CA ASP A 296 30.42 -5.42 4.84
C ASP A 296 28.98 -5.91 4.68
N VAL A 297 28.17 -5.78 5.73
CA VAL A 297 26.71 -5.91 5.64
C VAL A 297 26.13 -4.51 5.70
N TYR A 298 25.81 -4.01 4.51
CA TYR A 298 24.95 -2.86 4.29
C TYR A 298 23.55 -3.19 4.82
N VAL A 299 23.12 -2.51 5.88
CA VAL A 299 21.72 -2.51 6.33
C VAL A 299 21.09 -1.23 5.78
N PRO A 300 20.17 -1.29 4.80
CA PRO A 300 19.48 -0.09 4.37
C PRO A 300 18.47 0.33 5.44
N GLU A 301 18.68 1.53 5.99
CA GLU A 301 17.63 2.34 6.57
C GLU A 301 16.70 2.80 5.43
N GLU A 302 15.68 2.00 5.09
CA GLU A 302 14.53 2.53 4.38
C GLU A 302 13.41 2.81 5.38
N PRO A 303 13.00 4.08 5.57
CA PRO A 303 11.69 4.37 6.15
C PRO A 303 10.61 3.80 5.22
N PHE A 304 9.62 3.12 5.79
CA PHE A 304 8.43 2.71 5.04
C PHE A 304 7.83 3.93 4.30
N PRO A 305 7.56 3.84 2.99
CA PRO A 305 6.98 4.94 2.25
C PRO A 305 5.48 5.00 2.51
N TRP A 306 5.05 6.06 3.20
CA TRP A 306 3.70 6.64 3.06
C TRP A 306 3.86 7.98 2.33
#